data_AF-A0A160T7Q2-F1
#
_entry.id   AF-A0A160T7Q2-F1
#
_cell.length_a   1.000
_cell.length_b   1.000
_cell.length_c   1.000
_cell.angle_alpha   90.00
_cell.angle_beta   90.00
_cell.angle_gamma   90.00
#
_symmetry.space_group_name_H-M   'P 1'
#
loop_
_entity.id
_entity.type
_entity.pdbx_description
1 polymer ?
#
loop_
_entity_poly.entity_id
_entity_poly.type
_entity_poly.pdbx_seq_one_letter_code
_entity_poly.pdbx_strand_id
1 'polypeptide(L)'
;MRWVLRRGKPAGRLFVLAALMLVMLFLVAARPAEAQGNGVYHIVQRGEYLSIIAQRYGTTQQAILAANPQITNPNLIFAGQTIFVPFGVQPPPPPPPTPVPPLPPPQPACRAWHYVTPGQTMLMISRWYGVDPFAIARANNIFNLNLIFAGTTLCIP
;
A
#
# COMPACT_ATOMS: atom_id res chain seq x y z
N MET A 1 29.33 -74.36 -29.41
CA MET A 1 28.17 -73.99 -28.58
C MET A 1 28.60 -73.77 -27.14
N ARG A 2 28.80 -72.54 -26.68
CA ARG A 2 28.42 -72.05 -25.34
C ARG A 2 28.82 -70.59 -25.18
N TRP A 3 27.79 -69.78 -25.10
CA TRP A 3 27.82 -68.38 -24.72
C TRP A 3 28.30 -68.22 -23.27
N VAL A 4 29.22 -67.28 -23.00
CA VAL A 4 29.34 -66.62 -21.71
C VAL A 4 29.57 -65.12 -21.94
N LEU A 5 28.47 -64.37 -21.97
CA LEU A 5 28.45 -62.91 -21.92
C LEU A 5 28.87 -62.45 -20.52
N ARG A 6 30.10 -61.94 -20.35
CA ARG A 6 30.43 -61.11 -19.19
C ARG A 6 29.95 -59.68 -19.47
N ARG A 7 28.80 -59.32 -18.89
CA ARG A 7 28.29 -57.94 -18.87
C ARG A 7 29.25 -57.05 -18.08
N GLY A 8 29.99 -56.19 -18.76
CA GLY A 8 30.70 -55.06 -18.15
C GLY A 8 29.68 -54.07 -17.58
N LYS A 9 29.91 -53.63 -16.35
CA LYS A 9 29.03 -52.80 -15.52
C LYS A 9 28.70 -51.45 -16.20
N PRO A 10 27.47 -50.90 -16.02
CA PRO A 10 27.02 -49.73 -16.75
C PRO A 10 27.78 -48.48 -16.33
N ALA A 11 28.36 -47.78 -17.31
CA ALA A 11 29.00 -46.48 -17.21
C ALA A 11 28.06 -45.34 -16.70
N GLY A 12 26.79 -45.63 -16.39
CA GLY A 12 25.80 -44.64 -15.98
C GLY A 12 25.98 -44.05 -14.58
N ARG A 13 26.66 -44.72 -13.66
CA ARG A 13 26.83 -44.20 -12.28
C ARG A 13 27.85 -43.07 -12.16
N LEU A 14 28.87 -43.05 -13.03
CA LEU A 14 29.86 -41.97 -13.06
C LEU A 14 29.30 -40.72 -13.75
N PHE A 15 28.44 -40.89 -14.77
CA PHE A 15 27.74 -39.79 -15.44
C PHE A 15 26.62 -39.18 -14.58
N VAL A 16 25.91 -39.97 -13.76
CA VAL A 16 24.91 -39.43 -12.83
C VAL A 16 25.55 -38.63 -11.69
N LEU A 17 26.73 -39.04 -11.20
CA LEU A 17 27.47 -38.28 -10.19
C LEU A 17 28.12 -37.02 -10.77
N ALA A 18 28.64 -37.06 -12.00
CA ALA A 18 29.16 -35.87 -12.68
C ALA A 18 28.04 -34.88 -13.05
N ALA A 19 26.86 -35.36 -13.48
CA ALA A 19 25.70 -34.52 -13.74
C ALA A 19 25.06 -33.98 -12.44
N LEU A 20 25.08 -34.74 -11.33
CA LEU A 20 24.64 -34.25 -10.02
C LEU A 20 25.63 -33.24 -9.41
N MET A 21 26.93 -33.37 -9.69
CA MET A 21 27.93 -32.38 -9.25
C MET A 21 27.88 -31.11 -10.13
N LEU A 22 27.51 -31.20 -11.41
CA LEU A 22 27.31 -30.03 -12.27
C LEU A 22 25.97 -29.31 -12.02
N VAL A 23 24.94 -30.02 -11.56
CA VAL A 23 23.67 -29.41 -11.09
C VAL A 23 23.81 -28.84 -9.67
N MET A 24 24.63 -29.44 -8.79
CA MET A 24 25.01 -28.80 -7.51
C MET A 24 25.92 -27.57 -7.68
N LEU A 25 26.66 -27.48 -8.80
CA LEU A 25 27.47 -26.30 -9.13
C LEU A 25 26.66 -25.17 -9.82
N PHE A 26 25.37 -25.40 -10.07
CA PHE A 26 24.39 -24.38 -10.49
C PHE A 26 23.24 -24.18 -9.47
N LEU A 27 23.42 -24.67 -8.25
CA LEU A 27 22.65 -24.27 -7.06
C LEU A 27 23.49 -23.42 -6.10
N VAL A 28 24.51 -22.72 -6.61
CA VAL A 28 24.87 -21.42 -6.04
C VAL A 28 23.78 -20.46 -6.50
N ALA A 29 22.57 -20.68 -5.97
CA ALA A 29 21.45 -19.75 -6.03
C ALA A 29 22.02 -18.37 -5.76
N ALA A 30 21.67 -17.40 -6.59
CA ALA A 30 22.02 -16.00 -6.41
C ALA A 30 21.96 -15.68 -4.92
N ARG A 31 23.13 -15.59 -4.29
CA ARG A 31 23.21 -15.22 -2.89
C ARG A 31 22.72 -13.79 -2.93
N PRO A 32 21.53 -13.45 -2.39
CA PRO A 32 21.24 -12.04 -2.22
C PRO A 32 22.44 -11.49 -1.47
N ALA A 33 23.04 -10.43 -2.01
CA ALA A 33 24.20 -9.79 -1.42
C ALA A 33 23.99 -9.77 0.09
N GLU A 34 24.86 -10.46 0.82
CA GLU A 34 24.80 -10.51 2.26
C GLU A 34 24.96 -9.06 2.72
N ALA A 35 23.84 -8.37 2.91
CA ALA A 35 23.76 -7.32 3.88
C ALA A 35 24.04 -8.04 5.20
N GLN A 36 25.32 -8.21 5.53
CA GLN A 36 25.75 -8.34 6.91
C GLN A 36 25.42 -7.00 7.58
N GLY A 37 24.11 -6.78 7.76
CA GLY A 37 23.58 -5.64 8.46
C GLY A 37 23.77 -5.91 9.93
N ASN A 38 24.26 -4.92 10.67
CA ASN A 38 24.09 -4.88 12.11
C ASN A 38 22.66 -5.31 12.45
N GLY A 39 22.48 -6.35 13.26
CA GLY A 39 21.19 -6.91 13.60
C GLY A 39 21.27 -7.97 14.70
N VAL A 40 20.11 -8.43 15.18
CA VAL A 40 19.99 -9.39 16.28
C VAL A 40 18.92 -10.43 15.99
N TYR A 41 19.09 -11.65 16.51
CA TYR A 41 18.01 -12.61 16.58
C TYR A 41 17.10 -12.30 17.77
N HIS A 42 15.84 -12.04 17.48
CA HIS A 42 14.80 -11.76 18.47
C HIS A 42 13.82 -12.95 18.54
N ILE A 43 13.54 -13.40 19.76
CA ILE A 43 12.50 -14.40 20.02
C ILE A 43 11.20 -13.65 20.33
N VAL A 44 10.22 -13.79 19.43
CA VAL A 44 8.93 -13.13 19.53
C VAL A 44 8.23 -13.54 20.83
N GLN A 45 7.80 -12.56 21.62
CA GLN A 45 7.07 -12.75 22.86
C GLN A 45 5.55 -12.72 22.61
N ARG A 46 4.79 -13.24 23.58
CA ARG A 46 3.32 -13.23 23.52
C ARG A 46 2.81 -11.78 23.43
N GLY A 47 2.01 -11.51 22.39
CA GLY A 47 1.40 -10.19 22.16
C GLY A 47 2.26 -9.23 21.34
N GLU A 48 3.46 -9.63 20.90
CA GLU A 48 4.25 -8.83 19.99
C GLU A 48 3.78 -8.99 18.54
N TYR A 49 3.94 -7.92 17.77
CA TYR A 49 3.78 -7.87 16.33
C TYR A 49 4.94 -7.08 15.72
N LEU A 50 5.19 -7.27 14.43
CA LEU A 50 6.44 -6.82 13.78
C LEU A 50 6.72 -5.31 13.94
N SER A 51 5.70 -4.46 14.00
CA SER A 51 5.92 -3.02 14.15
C SER A 51 6.36 -2.60 15.56
N ILE A 52 5.90 -3.26 16.64
CA ILE A 52 6.45 -3.02 18.00
C ILE A 52 7.91 -3.47 18.08
N ILE A 53 8.23 -4.62 17.48
CA ILE A 53 9.60 -5.13 17.42
C ILE A 53 10.48 -4.15 16.64
N ALA A 54 10.02 -3.71 15.47
CA ALA A 54 10.73 -2.73 14.65
C ALA A 54 11.02 -1.43 15.42
N GLN A 55 10.02 -0.90 16.13
CA GLN A 55 10.17 0.29 16.95
C GLN A 55 11.19 0.09 18.07
N ARG A 56 11.14 -1.04 18.79
CA ARG A 56 12.08 -1.36 19.87
C ARG A 56 13.53 -1.34 19.40
N TYR A 57 13.78 -1.82 18.19
CA TYR A 57 15.12 -1.98 17.64
C TYR A 57 15.53 -0.84 16.67
N GLY A 58 14.72 0.22 16.56
CA GLY A 58 15.04 1.36 15.70
C GLY A 58 15.16 0.99 14.22
N THR A 59 14.26 0.15 13.74
CA THR A 59 14.21 -0.34 12.34
C THR A 59 12.79 -0.23 11.78
N THR A 60 12.55 -0.80 10.61
CA THR A 60 11.22 -0.83 9.98
C THR A 60 10.67 -2.24 9.87
N GLN A 61 9.33 -2.38 9.91
CA GLN A 61 8.67 -3.66 9.63
C GLN A 61 9.10 -4.23 8.28
N GLN A 62 9.24 -3.37 7.27
CA GLN A 62 9.68 -3.76 5.92
C GLN A 62 11.11 -4.32 5.92
N ALA A 63 12.02 -3.74 6.69
CA ALA A 63 13.38 -4.25 6.84
C ALA A 63 13.40 -5.63 7.53
N ILE A 64 12.57 -5.82 8.56
CA ILE A 64 12.41 -7.13 9.22
C ILE A 64 11.88 -8.16 8.22
N LEU A 65 10.83 -7.84 7.46
CA LEU A 65 10.27 -8.75 6.47
C LEU A 65 11.28 -9.11 5.38
N ALA A 66 12.03 -8.13 4.86
CA ALA A 66 13.07 -8.37 3.87
C ALA A 66 14.18 -9.31 4.39
N ALA A 67 14.51 -9.23 5.68
CA ALA A 67 15.50 -10.09 6.31
C ALA A 67 14.96 -11.46 6.75
N ASN A 68 13.65 -11.68 6.71
CA ASN A 68 12.99 -12.93 7.13
C ASN A 68 12.05 -13.45 6.03
N PRO A 69 12.59 -13.96 4.90
CA PRO A 69 11.78 -14.44 3.77
C PRO A 69 10.85 -15.62 4.13
N GLN A 70 11.07 -16.28 5.27
CA GLN A 70 10.19 -17.30 5.80
C GLN A 70 8.84 -16.75 6.32
N ILE A 71 8.73 -15.44 6.58
CA ILE A 71 7.49 -14.80 7.01
C ILE A 71 6.66 -14.47 5.76
N THR A 72 5.72 -15.36 5.42
CA THR A 72 4.83 -15.19 4.27
C THR A 72 3.64 -14.27 4.56
N ASN A 73 3.16 -14.26 5.81
CA ASN A 73 2.11 -13.35 6.26
C ASN A 73 2.66 -12.40 7.34
N PRO A 74 2.87 -11.11 7.03
CA PRO A 74 3.39 -10.12 7.97
C PRO A 74 2.58 -9.94 9.26
N ASN A 75 1.29 -10.29 9.22
CA ASN A 75 0.38 -10.16 10.36
C ASN A 75 0.34 -11.41 11.24
N LEU A 76 1.04 -12.48 10.86
CA LEU A 76 1.08 -13.74 11.59
C LEU A 76 2.52 -14.07 11.98
N ILE A 77 2.90 -13.64 13.18
CA ILE A 77 4.09 -14.13 13.88
C ILE A 77 3.67 -14.81 15.18
N PHE A 78 4.43 -15.82 15.60
CA PHE A 78 4.07 -16.66 16.75
C PHE A 78 5.02 -16.44 17.91
N ALA A 79 4.52 -16.51 19.13
CA ALA A 79 5.37 -16.50 20.32
C ALA A 79 6.36 -17.68 20.27
N GLY A 80 7.62 -17.43 20.62
CA GLY A 80 8.73 -18.39 20.49
C GLY A 80 9.37 -18.44 19.10
N GLN A 81 8.80 -17.78 18.09
CA GLN A 81 9.42 -17.68 16.77
C GLN A 81 10.70 -16.84 16.84
N THR A 82 11.78 -17.35 16.28
CA THR A 82 13.05 -16.60 16.15
C THR A 82 13.07 -15.86 14.81
N ILE A 83 13.27 -14.55 14.84
CA ILE A 83 13.37 -13.68 13.66
C ILE A 83 14.65 -12.84 13.71
N PHE A 84 15.23 -12.53 12.56
CA PHE A 84 16.36 -11.61 12.47
C PHE A 84 15.86 -10.16 12.38
N VAL A 85 16.36 -9.28 13.25
CA VAL A 85 15.97 -7.87 13.29
C VAL A 85 17.18 -7.01 12.93
N PRO A 86 17.23 -6.42 11.72
CA PRO A 86 18.30 -5.51 11.35
C PRO A 86 18.17 -4.18 12.11
N PHE A 87 19.28 -3.55 12.45
CA PHE A 87 19.39 -2.24 13.09
C PHE A 87 19.83 -1.17 12.08
N GLY A 88 19.58 0.10 12.42
CA GLY A 88 20.08 1.24 11.65
C GLY A 88 19.42 1.41 10.28
N VAL A 89 18.35 0.65 10.00
CA VAL A 89 17.54 0.84 8.79
C VAL A 89 16.52 1.93 9.09
N GLN A 90 16.85 3.16 8.73
CA GLN A 90 15.92 4.28 8.83
C GLN A 90 14.77 4.10 7.83
N PRO A 91 13.55 4.52 8.19
CA PRO A 91 12.47 4.68 7.22
C PRO A 91 12.93 5.57 6.07
N PRO A 92 12.50 5.30 4.83
CA PRO A 92 12.73 6.24 3.74
C PRO A 92 12.16 7.61 4.14
N PRO A 93 12.80 8.72 3.72
CA PRO A 93 12.28 10.05 3.98
C PRO A 93 10.86 10.15 3.42
N PRO A 94 9.97 10.88 4.11
CA PRO A 94 8.61 11.06 3.63
C PRO A 94 8.64 11.64 2.21
N PRO A 95 7.72 11.22 1.32
CA PRO A 95 7.61 11.83 0.01
C PRO A 95 7.39 13.33 0.15
N PRO A 96 7.86 14.16 -0.81
CA PRO A 96 7.56 15.56 -0.80
C PRO A 96 6.04 15.76 -0.75
N PRO A 97 5.54 16.79 -0.03
CA PRO A 97 4.11 17.07 0.02
C PRO A 97 3.60 17.24 -1.41
N THR A 98 2.49 16.59 -1.72
CA THR A 98 1.77 16.84 -2.97
C THR A 98 1.40 18.32 -3.04
N PRO A 99 1.42 18.96 -4.23
CA PRO A 99 0.91 20.31 -4.38
C PRO A 99 -0.51 20.37 -3.83
N VAL A 100 -0.74 21.19 -2.81
CA VAL A 100 -2.09 21.43 -2.30
C VAL A 100 -2.88 22.06 -3.45
N PRO A 101 -4.08 21.54 -3.81
CA PRO A 101 -4.92 22.19 -4.79
C PRO A 101 -5.13 23.67 -4.42
N PRO A 102 -5.27 24.59 -5.39
CA PRO A 102 -5.61 25.97 -5.09
C PRO A 102 -6.85 26.00 -4.19
N LEU A 103 -6.79 26.78 -3.11
CA LEU A 103 -7.96 27.02 -2.26
C LEU A 103 -9.12 27.49 -3.15
N PRO A 104 -10.36 26.98 -2.94
CA PRO A 104 -11.53 27.53 -3.61
C PRO A 104 -11.59 29.05 -3.37
N PRO A 105 -12.00 29.85 -4.37
CA PRO A 105 -12.21 31.28 -4.16
C PRO A 105 -13.18 31.49 -2.99
N PRO A 106 -13.03 32.57 -2.19
CA PRO A 106 -13.97 32.87 -1.11
C PRO A 106 -15.39 32.87 -1.65
N GLN A 107 -16.28 32.11 -1.02
CA GLN A 107 -17.67 32.06 -1.43
C GLN A 107 -18.28 33.47 -1.25
N PRO A 108 -19.05 33.97 -2.22
CA PRO A 108 -19.71 35.25 -2.04
C PRO A 108 -20.72 35.16 -0.89
N ALA A 109 -20.71 36.17 -0.01
CA ALA A 109 -21.57 36.21 1.16
C ALA A 109 -23.05 36.35 0.76
N CYS A 110 -23.94 35.77 1.56
CA CYS A 110 -25.39 35.87 1.32
C CYS A 110 -25.85 37.33 1.38
N ARG A 111 -26.27 37.90 0.25
CA ARG A 111 -26.87 39.24 0.19
C ARG A 111 -28.40 39.22 0.28
N ALA A 112 -29.02 38.07 -0.01
CA ALA A 112 -30.46 37.87 0.15
C ALA A 112 -30.81 36.40 0.42
N TRP A 113 -32.03 36.16 0.92
CA TRP A 113 -32.62 34.83 1.07
C TRP A 113 -33.84 34.71 0.15
N HIS A 114 -33.93 33.62 -0.62
CA HIS A 114 -35.05 33.33 -1.50
C HIS A 114 -35.80 32.08 -1.04
N TYR A 115 -37.10 32.20 -0.80
CA TYR A 115 -37.96 31.05 -0.50
C TYR A 115 -38.45 30.37 -1.78
N VAL A 116 -38.09 29.11 -1.96
CA VAL A 116 -38.39 28.33 -3.16
C VAL A 116 -39.86 27.92 -3.17
N THR A 117 -40.63 28.35 -4.17
CA THR A 117 -42.03 27.93 -4.34
C THR A 117 -42.15 26.70 -5.25
N PRO A 118 -43.23 25.91 -5.16
CA PRO A 118 -43.47 24.80 -6.08
C PRO A 118 -43.35 25.21 -7.55
N GLY A 119 -42.61 24.43 -8.34
CA GLY A 119 -42.40 24.67 -9.78
C GLY A 119 -41.24 25.60 -10.14
N GLN A 120 -40.59 26.26 -9.17
CA GLN A 120 -39.38 27.04 -9.45
C GLN A 120 -38.18 26.12 -9.73
N THR A 121 -37.31 26.56 -10.63
CA THR A 121 -36.02 25.90 -10.91
C THR A 121 -34.86 26.80 -10.53
N MET A 122 -33.68 26.22 -10.30
CA MET A 122 -32.47 26.98 -9.96
C MET A 122 -32.14 28.03 -11.04
N LEU A 123 -32.40 27.70 -12.32
CA LEU A 123 -32.21 28.60 -13.44
C LEU A 123 -33.20 29.79 -13.44
N MET A 124 -34.46 29.57 -13.02
CA MET A 124 -35.43 30.67 -12.90
C MET A 124 -35.01 31.65 -11.80
N ILE A 125 -34.65 31.11 -10.63
CA ILE A 125 -34.22 31.89 -9.47
C ILE A 125 -32.94 32.68 -9.82
N SER A 126 -31.94 32.02 -10.40
CA SER A 126 -30.67 32.67 -10.76
C SER A 126 -30.87 33.85 -11.73
N ARG A 127 -31.77 33.69 -12.70
CA ARG A 127 -32.14 34.75 -13.66
C ARG A 127 -32.85 35.93 -12.99
N TRP A 128 -33.71 35.68 -12.00
CA TRP A 128 -34.36 36.77 -11.26
C TRP A 128 -33.37 37.63 -10.48
N TYR A 129 -32.35 37.01 -9.89
CA TYR A 129 -31.35 37.73 -9.10
C TYR A 129 -30.12 38.19 -9.91
N GLY A 130 -30.05 37.82 -11.19
CA GLY A 130 -28.89 38.11 -12.05
C GLY A 130 -27.60 37.44 -11.58
N VAL A 131 -27.70 36.24 -10.97
CA VAL A 131 -26.57 35.50 -10.39
C VAL A 131 -26.32 34.22 -11.19
N ASP A 132 -25.06 33.78 -11.25
CA ASP A 132 -24.69 32.48 -11.78
C ASP A 132 -25.36 31.35 -10.95
N PRO A 133 -26.12 30.41 -11.56
CA PRO A 133 -26.78 29.34 -10.83
C PRO A 133 -25.78 28.46 -10.05
N PHE A 134 -24.55 28.28 -10.54
CA PHE A 134 -23.51 27.57 -9.79
C PHE A 134 -23.02 28.37 -8.58
N ALA A 135 -23.06 29.70 -8.59
CA ALA A 135 -22.73 30.52 -7.42
C ALA A 135 -23.76 30.33 -6.30
N ILE A 136 -25.05 30.31 -6.65
CA ILE A 136 -26.12 29.96 -5.70
C ILE A 136 -25.91 28.53 -5.18
N ALA A 137 -25.56 27.59 -6.07
CA ALA A 137 -25.33 26.20 -5.68
C ALA A 137 -24.17 26.07 -4.67
N ARG A 138 -23.03 26.73 -4.95
CA ARG A 138 -21.86 26.77 -4.06
C ARG A 138 -22.20 27.39 -2.70
N ALA A 139 -22.93 28.51 -2.67
CA ALA A 139 -23.32 29.19 -1.44
C ALA A 139 -24.29 28.38 -0.56
N ASN A 140 -24.98 27.38 -1.13
CA ASN A 140 -25.95 26.54 -0.43
C ASN A 140 -25.49 25.07 -0.30
N ASN A 141 -24.24 24.75 -0.65
CA ASN A 141 -23.69 23.38 -0.68
C ASN A 141 -24.54 22.39 -1.53
N ILE A 142 -25.09 22.90 -2.65
CA ILE A 142 -25.88 22.11 -3.59
C ILE A 142 -24.97 21.65 -4.73
N PHE A 143 -24.80 20.33 -4.87
CA PHE A 143 -23.97 19.74 -5.92
C PHE A 143 -24.75 19.50 -7.23
N ASN A 144 -26.07 19.39 -7.16
CA ASN A 144 -26.94 19.17 -8.31
C ASN A 144 -27.97 20.30 -8.41
N LEU A 145 -27.86 21.10 -9.48
CA LEU A 145 -28.73 22.25 -9.75
C LEU A 145 -30.22 21.88 -9.91
N ASN A 146 -30.52 20.62 -10.23
CA ASN A 146 -31.89 20.12 -10.35
C ASN A 146 -32.49 19.67 -9.01
N LEU A 147 -31.69 19.61 -7.93
CA LEU A 147 -32.13 19.21 -6.59
C LEU A 147 -32.35 20.45 -5.71
N ILE A 148 -33.26 21.32 -6.12
CA ILE A 148 -33.83 22.33 -5.23
C ILE A 148 -35.26 21.91 -4.85
N PHE A 149 -35.63 22.11 -3.59
CA PHE A 149 -36.90 21.65 -3.05
C PHE A 149 -37.79 22.84 -2.75
N ALA A 150 -39.06 22.75 -3.17
CA ALA A 150 -40.06 23.72 -2.74
C ALA A 150 -40.16 23.75 -1.21
N GLY A 151 -40.27 24.94 -0.64
CA GLY A 151 -40.33 25.16 0.79
C GLY A 151 -38.99 25.46 1.46
N THR A 152 -37.86 25.38 0.74
CA THR A 152 -36.55 25.72 1.30
C THR A 152 -36.18 27.17 1.04
N THR A 153 -35.26 27.71 1.83
CA THR A 153 -34.67 29.03 1.62
C THR A 153 -33.26 28.90 1.06
N LEU A 154 -32.99 29.53 -0.07
CA LEU A 154 -31.66 29.61 -0.69
C LEU A 154 -31.00 30.93 -0.34
N CYS A 155 -29.74 30.87 0.11
CA CYS A 155 -28.84 31.99 0.14
C CYS A 155 -28.54 32.44 -1.30
N ILE A 156 -28.80 33.71 -1.59
CA ILE A 156 -28.45 34.34 -2.86
C ILE A 156 -27.19 35.17 -2.60
N PRO A 157 -26.04 34.80 -3.18
CA PRO A 157 -24.83 35.60 -3.15
C PRO A 157 -24.93 36.87 -4.00
#